data_AF-A0A7K3X5D8-F1
#
_entry.id   AF-A0A7K3X5D8-F1
#
_cell.length_a   1.000
_cell.length_b   1.000
_cell.length_c   1.000
_cell.angle_alpha   90.00
_cell.angle_beta   90.00
_cell.angle_gamma   90.00
#
_symmetry.space_group_name_H-M   'P 1'
#
loop_
_entity.id
_entity.type
_entity.pdbx_description
1 polymer ?
#
loop_
_entity_poly.entity_id
_entity_poly.type
_entity_poly.pdbx_seq_one_letter_code
_entity_poly.pdbx_strand_id
1 'polypeptide(L)'
;MFHGSIPADLRSIIYEHAESWPDTDLYVGCSGNFTIERTLHSRPGERRAIHGNDVQAYSSALGWWLAGRELDYRLKDEHREELAWLEPYLATSTDTLATLMLGTRFLQYVGREGVYYERMVRATVGQFPSMHAKTVGKLSALTLRLADYYCGDVRDYLRDVVAADAPVAMFPPFYAGDYEQQFAGIDEFFDWPAPSYDLLDEDGKEEIIGAVLDRPHWILGLHIARDELRPWLRGVVQTSNRGMPIYVYASSGARRVVAPAQQVAPILLPKIGPGEDLGDRMAIHVLTGGQFAAVRSQFMSKTILPGSPLLACGVSVDGKLVGAFAYLPPKFDPSTAYLMSDFPVSWTRYRRLAKLIVMAAASREAQLLLQRSLSKRLTGWSTTAFTDRPNSAKYGRGIPGVKLQKRSDAAADGIHRYQLQYGGPLGNWTLQEALAEWKRRHGKDERR
;
A
#
# COMPACT_ATOMS: atom_id res chain seq x y z
N MET A 1 4.59 0.82 2.63
CA MET A 1 4.60 2.28 2.82
C MET A 1 4.59 2.51 4.31
N PHE A 2 5.41 3.40 4.85
CA PHE A 2 5.40 3.75 6.27
C PHE A 2 4.07 4.46 6.57
N HIS A 3 3.29 4.06 7.59
CA HIS A 3 1.93 4.60 7.77
C HIS A 3 1.90 6.05 8.28
N GLY A 4 3.05 6.64 8.62
CA GLY A 4 3.18 8.07 8.96
C GLY A 4 3.65 8.99 7.85
N SER A 5 3.37 8.66 6.59
CA SER A 5 3.77 9.46 5.43
C SER A 5 2.56 9.85 4.61
N ILE A 6 2.42 11.15 4.33
CA ILE A 6 1.35 11.64 3.47
C ILE A 6 1.64 11.40 1.97
N PRO A 7 0.61 11.13 1.13
CA PRO A 7 0.80 10.93 -0.30
C PRO A 7 1.42 12.13 -1.01
N ALA A 8 2.06 11.89 -2.17
CA ALA A 8 2.64 12.96 -3.00
C ALA A 8 1.63 14.06 -3.35
N ASP A 9 0.41 13.65 -3.70
CA ASP A 9 -0.67 14.57 -4.04
C ASP A 9 -1.09 15.45 -2.86
N LEU A 10 -1.12 14.90 -1.63
CA LEU A 10 -1.38 15.69 -0.43
C LEU A 10 -0.25 16.67 -0.14
N ARG A 11 1.01 16.25 -0.34
CA ARG A 11 2.18 17.14 -0.23
C ARG A 11 2.08 18.32 -1.19
N SER A 12 1.67 18.09 -2.45
CA SER A 12 1.47 19.17 -3.42
C SER A 12 0.39 20.17 -2.99
N ILE A 13 -0.70 19.71 -2.37
CA ILE A 13 -1.73 20.61 -1.83
C ILE A 13 -1.15 21.43 -0.67
N ILE A 14 -0.47 20.80 0.30
CA ILE A 14 0.14 21.53 1.42
C ILE A 14 1.16 22.56 0.92
N TYR A 15 1.99 22.19 -0.05
CA TYR A 15 2.96 23.08 -0.68
C TYR A 15 2.29 24.34 -1.26
N GLU A 16 1.21 24.17 -2.02
CA GLU A 16 0.45 25.28 -2.63
C GLU A 16 -0.18 26.18 -1.56
N HIS A 17 -0.81 25.60 -0.55
CA HIS A 17 -1.48 26.38 0.50
C HIS A 17 -0.49 27.20 1.34
N ALA A 18 0.66 26.61 1.66
CA ALA A 18 1.68 27.30 2.42
C ALA A 18 2.22 28.55 1.71
N GLU A 19 2.03 28.71 0.39
CA GLU A 19 2.47 29.88 -0.37
C GLU A 19 1.77 31.16 0.09
N SER A 20 0.52 31.03 0.52
CA SER A 20 -0.29 32.15 1.01
C SER A 20 -0.07 32.50 2.48
N TRP A 21 0.78 31.76 3.19
CA TRP A 21 1.01 31.97 4.62
C TRP A 21 2.01 33.11 4.90
N PRO A 22 1.87 33.80 6.04
CA PRO A 22 2.79 34.86 6.45
C PRO A 22 4.23 34.36 6.60
N ASP A 23 5.16 35.33 6.63
CA ASP A 23 6.58 35.10 6.87
C ASP A 23 6.87 34.97 8.38
N THR A 24 6.27 33.94 8.98
CA THR A 24 6.42 33.56 10.38
C THR A 24 6.79 32.08 10.49
N ASP A 25 7.18 31.64 11.68
CA ASP A 25 7.45 30.23 11.96
C ASP A 25 6.27 29.33 11.59
N LEU A 26 6.59 28.13 11.11
CA LEU A 26 5.65 27.11 10.65
C LEU A 26 5.57 25.99 11.69
N TYR A 27 4.37 25.58 12.03
CA TYR A 27 4.14 24.57 13.06
C TYR A 27 3.42 23.35 12.48
N VAL A 28 3.94 22.17 12.80
CA VAL A 28 3.37 20.90 12.34
C VAL A 28 3.02 20.04 13.55
N GLY A 29 1.74 19.65 13.64
CA GLY A 29 1.25 18.70 14.63
C GLY A 29 1.13 17.29 14.06
N CYS A 30 1.40 16.28 14.89
CA CYS A 30 1.36 14.86 14.52
C CYS A 30 2.30 14.52 13.33
N SER A 31 3.57 14.90 13.45
CA SER A 31 4.59 14.86 12.38
C SER A 31 4.83 13.48 11.75
N GLY A 32 4.73 12.40 12.51
CA GLY A 32 5.01 11.03 12.09
C GLY A 32 6.40 10.88 11.49
N ASN A 33 6.48 10.78 10.16
CA ASN A 33 7.74 10.68 9.40
C ASN A 33 8.22 12.03 8.82
N PHE A 34 7.74 13.14 9.39
CA PHE A 34 8.10 14.52 9.05
C PHE A 34 7.87 14.87 7.57
N THR A 35 6.83 14.27 6.97
CA THR A 35 6.56 14.43 5.53
C THR A 35 5.97 15.80 5.19
N ILE A 36 5.30 16.45 6.13
CA ILE A 36 4.79 17.81 5.99
C ILE A 36 5.96 18.81 6.05
N GLU A 37 6.81 18.69 7.06
CA GLU A 37 7.99 19.51 7.30
C GLU A 37 8.96 19.44 6.11
N ARG A 38 9.22 18.23 5.60
CA ARG A 38 10.01 18.05 4.37
C ARG A 38 9.39 18.73 3.15
N THR A 39 8.07 18.83 3.10
CA THR A 39 7.34 19.48 2.00
C THR A 39 7.40 21.00 2.13
N LEU A 40 7.29 21.52 3.34
CA LEU A 40 7.43 22.95 3.63
C LEU A 40 8.88 23.40 3.34
N HIS A 41 9.87 22.66 3.86
CA HIS A 41 11.31 22.93 3.67
C HIS A 41 11.79 22.84 2.22
N SER A 42 11.16 22.01 1.38
CA SER A 42 11.62 21.82 -0.01
C SER A 42 11.29 23.00 -0.93
N ARG A 43 10.57 24.00 -0.42
CA ARG A 43 10.22 25.21 -1.16
C ARG A 43 11.47 26.05 -1.50
N PRO A 44 11.63 26.48 -2.77
CA PRO A 44 12.76 27.34 -3.14
C PRO A 44 12.77 28.63 -2.31
N GLY A 45 13.89 28.89 -1.65
CA GLY A 45 14.07 30.10 -0.84
C GLY A 45 13.32 30.09 0.50
N GLU A 46 12.79 28.95 0.95
CA GLU A 46 12.20 28.82 2.28
C GLU A 46 13.23 29.13 3.37
N ARG A 47 12.86 30.00 4.29
CA ARG A 47 13.70 30.46 5.41
C ARG A 47 12.98 30.42 6.74
N ARG A 48 11.66 30.19 6.74
CA ARG A 48 10.87 30.14 7.97
C ARG A 48 11.33 28.97 8.82
N ALA A 49 11.40 29.18 10.12
CA ALA A 49 11.68 28.10 11.06
C ALA A 49 10.50 27.12 11.06
N ILE A 50 10.81 25.82 11.06
CA ILE A 50 9.81 24.76 11.09
C ILE A 50 9.91 24.05 12.44
N HIS A 51 8.78 23.95 13.12
CA HIS A 51 8.63 23.26 14.40
C HIS A 51 7.74 22.04 14.21
N GLY A 52 8.12 20.93 14.84
CA GLY A 52 7.37 19.68 14.77
C GLY A 52 6.89 19.20 16.13
N ASN A 53 5.90 18.32 16.12
CA ASN A 53 5.36 17.69 17.31
C ASN A 53 4.91 16.24 17.04
N ASP A 54 5.25 15.35 17.97
CA ASP A 54 4.67 14.01 18.04
C ASP A 54 4.82 13.43 19.47
N VAL A 55 4.26 12.25 19.69
CA VAL A 55 4.28 11.52 20.98
C VAL A 55 5.02 10.19 20.91
N GLN A 56 5.29 9.66 19.71
CA GLN A 56 5.78 8.27 19.58
C GLN A 56 7.31 8.15 19.64
N ALA A 57 7.80 6.98 20.04
CA ALA A 57 9.24 6.72 20.16
C ALA A 57 10.00 7.01 18.86
N TYR A 58 9.51 6.50 17.73
CA TYR A 58 10.20 6.69 16.45
C TYR A 58 10.20 8.15 15.98
N SER A 59 9.04 8.79 15.99
CA SER A 59 8.88 10.19 15.55
C SER A 59 9.64 11.13 16.47
N SER A 60 9.69 10.86 17.77
CA SER A 60 10.45 11.65 18.74
C SER A 60 11.95 11.57 18.51
N ALA A 61 12.48 10.36 18.25
CA ALA A 61 13.88 10.20 17.86
C ALA A 61 14.23 11.00 16.61
N LEU A 62 13.37 10.96 15.58
CA LEU A 62 13.57 11.70 14.35
C LEU A 62 13.44 13.22 14.57
N GLY A 63 12.47 13.67 15.36
CA GLY A 63 12.24 15.06 15.70
C GLY A 63 13.38 15.69 16.47
N TRP A 64 13.85 15.04 17.55
CA TRP A 64 15.02 15.47 18.31
C TRP A 64 16.27 15.53 17.44
N TRP A 65 16.50 14.51 16.61
CA TRP A 65 17.65 14.50 15.69
C TRP A 65 17.58 15.64 14.67
N LEU A 66 16.40 15.91 14.08
CA LEU A 66 16.21 17.02 13.15
C LEU A 66 16.37 18.39 13.83
N ALA A 67 16.05 18.50 15.13
CA ALA A 67 16.27 19.68 15.97
C ALA A 67 17.71 19.76 16.53
N GLY A 68 18.60 18.81 16.18
CA GLY A 68 19.98 18.80 16.65
C GLY A 68 20.17 18.43 18.12
N ARG A 69 19.17 17.80 18.75
CA ARG A 69 19.21 17.32 20.13
C ARG A 69 19.82 15.91 20.21
N GLU A 70 20.38 15.56 21.36
CA GLU A 70 20.87 14.20 21.63
C GLU A 70 19.70 13.22 21.78
N LEU A 71 19.94 11.96 21.40
CA LEU A 71 18.96 10.88 21.52
C LEU A 71 19.26 10.02 22.73
N ASP A 72 18.44 10.11 23.77
CA ASP A 72 18.55 9.27 24.97
C ASP A 72 17.73 7.98 24.81
N TYR A 73 18.20 7.09 23.92
CA TYR A 73 17.64 5.75 23.73
C TYR A 73 18.65 4.72 24.20
N ARG A 74 18.23 3.82 25.09
CA ARG A 74 19.09 2.79 25.67
C ARG A 74 18.42 1.44 25.54
N LEU A 75 19.18 0.41 25.17
CA LEU A 75 18.66 -0.95 25.24
C LEU A 75 18.28 -1.28 26.68
N LYS A 76 17.08 -1.80 26.88
CA LYS A 76 16.65 -2.27 28.21
C LYS A 76 17.53 -3.43 28.65
N ASP A 77 17.82 -3.47 29.94
CA ASP A 77 18.74 -4.47 30.49
C ASP A 77 18.26 -5.92 30.26
N GLU A 78 16.94 -6.15 30.27
CA GLU A 78 16.33 -7.46 29.99
C GLU A 78 16.56 -7.97 28.55
N HIS A 79 16.83 -7.06 27.61
CA HIS A 79 17.06 -7.37 26.19
C HIS A 79 18.52 -7.17 25.75
N ARG A 80 19.39 -6.73 26.66
CA ARG A 80 20.78 -6.37 26.34
C ARG A 80 21.57 -7.56 25.81
N GLU A 81 21.38 -8.76 26.35
CA GLU A 81 22.11 -9.95 25.88
C GLU A 81 21.74 -10.33 24.44
N GLU A 82 20.44 -10.37 24.12
CA GLU A 82 19.97 -10.76 22.78
C GLU A 82 20.24 -9.68 21.71
N LEU A 83 20.31 -8.41 22.12
CA LEU A 83 20.54 -7.26 21.25
C LEU A 83 21.92 -6.62 21.40
N ALA A 84 22.87 -7.25 22.11
CA ALA A 84 24.22 -6.72 22.33
C ALA A 84 24.95 -6.36 21.02
N TRP A 85 24.64 -7.07 19.94
CA TRP A 85 25.20 -6.80 18.60
C TRP A 85 24.81 -5.42 18.04
N LEU A 86 23.81 -4.74 18.61
CA LEU A 86 23.40 -3.38 18.26
C LEU A 86 24.28 -2.29 18.88
N GLU A 87 25.00 -2.56 19.97
CA GLU A 87 25.76 -1.54 20.71
C GLU A 87 26.70 -0.69 19.83
N PRO A 88 27.45 -1.25 18.85
CA PRO A 88 28.29 -0.45 17.95
C PRO A 88 27.50 0.53 17.08
N TYR A 89 26.20 0.32 16.92
CA TYR A 89 25.29 1.11 16.08
C TYR A 89 24.42 2.09 16.88
N LEU A 90 24.76 2.31 18.16
CA LEU A 90 24.11 3.25 19.07
C LEU A 90 25.08 4.35 19.57
N ALA A 91 26.23 4.52 18.90
CA ALA A 91 27.32 5.37 19.37
C ALA A 91 27.05 6.88 19.24
N THR A 92 26.27 7.29 18.23
CA THR A 92 25.91 8.70 17.98
C THR A 92 24.41 8.83 17.76
N SER A 93 23.84 10.02 17.91
CA SER A 93 22.43 10.29 17.59
C SER A 93 22.04 9.82 16.17
N THR A 94 22.93 9.98 15.19
CA THR A 94 22.67 9.53 13.81
C THR A 94 22.69 8.01 13.69
N ASP A 95 23.62 7.33 14.38
CA ASP A 95 23.68 5.87 14.40
C ASP A 95 22.45 5.29 15.10
N THR A 96 22.08 5.86 16.25
CA THR A 96 20.88 5.50 17.02
C THR A 96 19.62 5.67 16.19
N LEU A 97 19.44 6.82 15.54
CA LEU A 97 18.28 7.03 14.66
C LEU A 97 18.25 6.01 13.51
N ALA A 98 19.38 5.75 12.85
CA ALA A 98 19.46 4.75 11.79
C ALA A 98 19.09 3.35 12.30
N THR A 99 19.53 3.00 13.51
CA THR A 99 19.20 1.74 14.18
C THR A 99 17.71 1.65 14.50
N LEU A 100 17.11 2.68 15.08
CA LEU A 100 15.66 2.73 15.37
C LEU A 100 14.83 2.64 14.08
N MET A 101 15.22 3.36 13.02
CA MET A 101 14.60 3.27 11.69
C MET A 101 14.58 1.83 11.15
N LEU A 102 15.71 1.13 11.26
CA LEU A 102 15.79 -0.28 10.84
C LEU A 102 15.02 -1.19 11.81
N GLY A 103 15.00 -0.85 13.10
CA GLY A 103 14.28 -1.52 14.19
C GLY A 103 12.81 -1.74 13.88
N THR A 104 12.14 -0.73 13.28
CA THR A 104 10.73 -0.82 12.83
C THR A 104 10.44 -2.02 11.92
N ARG A 105 11.46 -2.65 11.32
CA ARG A 105 11.30 -3.78 10.39
C ARG A 105 11.61 -5.13 11.03
N PHE A 106 12.49 -5.18 12.04
CA PHE A 106 12.99 -6.45 12.57
C PHE A 106 12.69 -6.71 14.04
N LEU A 107 12.48 -5.68 14.87
CA LEU A 107 12.24 -5.86 16.31
C LEU A 107 11.02 -6.73 16.58
N GLN A 108 9.99 -6.66 15.73
CA GLN A 108 8.80 -7.54 15.78
C GLN A 108 9.10 -9.05 15.66
N TYR A 109 10.32 -9.45 15.30
CA TYR A 109 10.74 -10.85 15.19
C TYR A 109 11.66 -11.30 16.33
N VAL A 110 12.19 -10.36 17.11
CA VAL A 110 13.07 -10.65 18.26
C VAL A 110 12.25 -11.34 19.35
N GLY A 111 12.85 -12.30 20.06
CA GLY A 111 12.17 -13.10 21.09
C GLY A 111 11.09 -14.07 20.60
N ARG A 112 10.74 -14.10 19.31
CA ARG A 112 9.67 -14.98 18.78
C ARG A 112 10.17 -16.37 18.39
N GLU A 113 9.42 -17.40 18.78
CA GLU A 113 9.75 -18.79 18.49
C GLU A 113 9.36 -19.22 17.06
N GLY A 114 10.30 -19.90 16.38
CA GLY A 114 10.05 -20.60 15.12
C GLY A 114 11.05 -20.29 14.01
N VAL A 115 11.27 -21.28 13.14
CA VAL A 115 12.28 -21.24 12.05
C VAL A 115 12.15 -20.01 11.14
N TYR A 116 10.94 -19.49 10.94
CA TYR A 116 10.72 -18.27 10.16
C TYR A 116 11.34 -17.04 10.84
N TYR A 117 11.05 -16.81 12.13
CA TYR A 117 11.53 -15.64 12.87
C TYR A 117 13.04 -15.68 13.05
N GLU A 118 13.60 -16.84 13.40
CA GLU A 118 15.05 -17.05 13.47
C GLU A 118 15.76 -16.70 12.16
N ARG A 119 15.18 -17.09 11.02
CA ARG A 119 15.72 -16.73 9.70
C ARG A 119 15.65 -15.23 9.45
N MET A 120 14.57 -14.57 9.84
CA MET A 120 14.41 -13.12 9.68
C MET A 120 15.42 -12.34 10.52
N VAL A 121 15.60 -12.72 11.79
CA VAL A 121 16.60 -12.10 12.68
C VAL A 121 18.01 -12.34 12.15
N ARG A 122 18.37 -13.60 11.85
CA ARG A 122 19.71 -13.94 11.32
C ARG A 122 20.03 -13.20 10.03
N ALA A 123 19.08 -13.14 9.09
CA ALA A 123 19.25 -12.41 7.85
C ALA A 123 19.41 -10.91 8.08
N THR A 124 18.73 -10.35 9.10
CA THR A 124 18.88 -8.94 9.48
C THR A 124 20.26 -8.69 10.03
N VAL A 125 20.72 -9.46 11.02
CA VAL A 125 22.06 -9.32 11.63
C VAL A 125 23.15 -9.37 10.57
N GLY A 126 23.10 -10.35 9.66
CA GLY A 126 24.10 -10.48 8.60
C GLY A 126 24.15 -9.33 7.58
N GLN A 127 23.04 -8.60 7.40
CA GLN A 127 22.94 -7.47 6.47
C GLN A 127 23.03 -6.10 7.15
N PHE A 128 22.93 -6.07 8.48
CA PHE A 128 22.78 -4.85 9.27
C PHE A 128 23.91 -3.83 9.02
N PRO A 129 25.20 -4.20 8.96
CA PRO A 129 26.27 -3.22 8.72
C PRO A 129 26.05 -2.43 7.42
N SER A 130 25.65 -3.10 6.34
CA SER A 130 25.40 -2.45 5.05
C SER A 130 24.12 -1.61 5.05
N MET A 131 23.05 -2.13 5.68
CA MET A 131 21.78 -1.39 5.79
C MET A 131 21.93 -0.14 6.64
N HIS A 132 22.64 -0.23 7.76
CA HIS A 132 22.91 0.85 8.70
C HIS A 132 23.76 1.93 8.04
N ALA A 133 24.92 1.59 7.45
CA ALA A 133 25.76 2.56 6.75
C ALA A 133 25.02 3.30 5.62
N LYS A 134 24.16 2.60 4.86
CA LYS A 134 23.30 3.23 3.84
C LYS A 134 22.25 4.16 4.44
N THR A 135 21.73 3.83 5.62
CA THR A 135 20.72 4.63 6.32
C THR A 135 21.37 5.89 6.92
N VAL A 136 22.52 5.75 7.58
CA VAL A 136 23.35 6.87 8.05
C VAL A 136 23.71 7.80 6.88
N GLY A 137 24.17 7.26 5.75
CA GLY A 137 24.48 8.06 4.56
C GLY A 137 23.28 8.86 4.04
N LYS A 138 22.06 8.31 4.12
CA LYS A 138 20.84 9.04 3.78
C LYS A 138 20.50 10.12 4.80
N LEU A 139 20.61 9.84 6.09
CA LEU A 139 20.38 10.81 7.16
C LEU A 139 21.34 11.98 7.06
N SER A 140 22.64 11.72 6.89
CA SER A 140 23.66 12.77 6.73
C SER A 140 23.44 13.66 5.51
N ALA A 141 22.79 13.14 4.46
CA ALA A 141 22.44 13.92 3.27
C ALA A 141 21.11 14.71 3.40
N LEU A 142 20.34 14.52 4.48
CA LEU A 142 19.12 15.29 4.71
C LEU A 142 19.45 16.74 5.05
N THR A 143 18.80 17.67 4.34
CA THR A 143 18.95 19.11 4.54
C THR A 143 17.88 19.71 5.45
N LEU A 144 16.76 19.02 5.67
CA LEU A 144 15.73 19.47 6.62
C LEU A 144 16.33 19.53 8.02
N ARG A 145 16.10 20.65 8.71
CA ARG A 145 16.31 20.80 10.16
C ARG A 145 15.08 21.46 10.75
N LEU A 146 14.79 21.13 12.00
CA LEU A 146 13.75 21.80 12.77
C LEU A 146 14.39 22.89 13.62
N ALA A 147 13.66 23.99 13.80
CA ALA A 147 14.02 25.00 14.78
C ALA A 147 13.80 24.46 16.19
N ASP A 148 12.67 23.78 16.41
CA ASP A 148 12.45 23.01 17.61
C ASP A 148 11.53 21.79 17.42
N TYR A 149 11.54 20.90 18.41
CA TYR A 149 10.67 19.73 18.47
C TYR A 149 10.01 19.57 19.84
N TYR A 150 8.68 19.48 19.86
CA TYR A 150 7.89 19.22 21.05
C TYR A 150 7.47 17.75 21.11
N CYS A 151 8.04 17.02 22.08
CA CYS A 151 7.67 15.64 22.39
C CYS A 151 6.56 15.64 23.43
N GLY A 152 5.31 15.41 23.02
CA GLY A 152 4.15 15.53 23.89
C GLY A 152 2.84 15.64 23.13
N ASP A 153 1.73 15.72 23.87
CA ASP A 153 0.40 15.78 23.28
C ASP A 153 0.25 17.01 22.36
N VAL A 154 -0.38 16.81 21.20
CA VAL A 154 -0.59 17.88 20.23
C VAL A 154 -1.55 18.96 20.75
N ARG A 155 -2.46 18.61 21.68
CA ARG A 155 -3.35 19.58 22.35
C ARG A 155 -2.53 20.58 23.16
N ASP A 156 -1.60 20.08 23.97
CA ASP A 156 -0.70 20.91 24.77
C ASP A 156 0.23 21.73 23.86
N TYR A 157 0.74 21.11 22.80
CA TYR A 157 1.54 21.81 21.80
C TYR A 157 0.80 23.00 21.19
N LEU A 158 -0.43 22.79 20.71
CA LEU A 158 -1.26 23.84 20.12
C LEU A 158 -1.64 24.92 21.12
N ARG A 159 -1.81 24.59 22.40
CA ARG A 159 -2.23 25.53 23.45
C ARG A 159 -1.08 26.36 23.98
N ASP A 160 0.05 25.71 24.27
CA ASP A 160 1.11 26.27 25.12
C ASP A 160 2.36 26.68 24.32
N VAL A 161 2.55 26.14 23.11
CA VAL A 161 3.77 26.35 22.30
C VAL A 161 3.49 27.10 21.00
N VAL A 162 2.43 26.74 20.28
CA VAL A 162 2.11 27.32 18.98
C VAL A 162 1.43 28.67 19.15
N ALA A 163 2.06 29.75 18.64
CA ALA A 163 1.45 31.07 18.64
C ALA A 163 0.10 31.09 17.90
N ALA A 164 -0.87 31.86 18.42
CA ALA A 164 -2.25 31.84 17.96
C ALA A 164 -2.44 32.28 16.49
N ASP A 165 -1.54 33.13 15.99
CA ASP A 165 -1.53 33.63 14.62
C ASP A 165 -0.62 32.83 13.68
N ALA A 166 0.13 31.86 14.20
CA ALA A 166 1.09 31.10 13.42
C ALA A 166 0.41 30.08 12.47
N PRO A 167 1.00 29.85 11.29
CA PRO A 167 0.54 28.81 10.37
C PRO A 167 0.70 27.40 10.92
N VAL A 168 -0.37 26.59 10.81
CA VAL A 168 -0.40 25.20 11.27
C VAL A 168 -0.74 24.23 10.14
N ALA A 169 0.03 23.14 10.03
CA ALA A 169 -0.30 22.00 9.19
C ALA A 169 -0.45 20.73 10.03
N MET A 170 -1.53 19.98 9.82
CA MET A 170 -1.76 18.74 10.58
C MET A 170 -2.40 17.64 9.73
N PHE A 171 -1.99 16.41 10.04
CA PHE A 171 -2.60 15.18 9.53
C PHE A 171 -2.72 14.16 10.66
N PRO A 172 -3.67 14.36 11.61
CA PRO A 172 -3.73 13.54 12.81
C PRO A 172 -4.20 12.11 12.49
N PRO A 173 -3.63 11.09 13.14
CA PRO A 173 -4.02 9.71 12.96
C PRO A 173 -5.30 9.41 13.76
N PHE A 174 -6.48 9.68 13.21
CA PHE A 174 -7.77 9.40 13.90
C PHE A 174 -8.20 7.91 13.91
N TYR A 175 -7.26 6.99 13.67
CA TYR A 175 -7.48 5.53 13.78
C TYR A 175 -6.72 4.97 14.99
N ALA A 176 -7.46 4.43 15.96
CA ALA A 176 -6.88 3.84 17.16
C ALA A 176 -6.08 2.56 16.84
N GLY A 177 -4.90 2.40 17.46
CA GLY A 177 -4.18 1.14 17.60
C GLY A 177 -3.24 0.75 16.44
N ASP A 178 -3.39 1.31 15.25
CA ASP A 178 -2.52 0.98 14.10
C ASP A 178 -1.16 1.66 14.20
N TYR A 179 -1.09 2.81 14.89
CA TYR A 179 0.09 3.66 14.94
C TYR A 179 1.00 3.27 16.12
N GLU A 180 0.43 2.91 17.27
CA GLU A 180 1.14 2.44 18.46
C GLU A 180 1.77 1.06 18.23
N GLN A 181 1.06 0.16 17.53
CA GLN A 181 1.59 -1.17 17.19
C GLN A 181 2.82 -1.10 16.26
N GLN A 182 2.96 -0.04 15.45
CA GLN A 182 4.09 0.09 14.52
C GLN A 182 5.42 0.36 15.21
N PHE A 183 5.39 0.97 16.39
CA PHE A 183 6.60 1.30 17.16
C PHE A 183 6.70 0.56 18.49
N ALA A 184 5.74 -0.30 18.81
CA ALA A 184 5.75 -1.15 19.99
C ALA A 184 7.07 -1.91 20.17
N GLY A 185 7.74 -2.33 19.09
CA GLY A 185 9.06 -2.94 19.20
C GLY A 185 10.11 -1.97 19.76
N ILE A 186 10.10 -0.69 19.40
CA ILE A 186 11.02 0.28 20.00
C ILE A 186 10.72 0.44 21.49
N ASP A 187 9.45 0.60 21.86
CA ASP A 187 9.03 0.72 23.28
C ASP A 187 9.31 -0.55 24.10
N GLU A 188 9.27 -1.73 23.47
CA GLU A 188 9.61 -3.02 24.08
C GLU A 188 11.11 -3.08 24.38
N PHE A 189 11.97 -2.79 23.40
CA PHE A 189 13.41 -3.06 23.50
C PHE A 189 14.27 -1.88 23.98
N PHE A 190 13.73 -0.64 24.00
CA PHE A 190 14.47 0.56 24.38
C PHE A 190 13.79 1.36 25.49
N ASP A 191 14.58 1.83 26.45
CA ASP A 191 14.22 2.93 27.33
C ASP A 191 14.47 4.26 26.60
N TRP A 192 13.51 5.17 26.73
CA TRP A 192 13.57 6.52 26.16
C TRP A 192 12.67 7.47 26.97
N PRO A 193 12.86 8.81 26.90
CA PRO A 193 12.08 9.76 27.67
C PRO A 193 10.69 9.97 27.04
N ALA A 194 9.84 8.95 27.16
CA ALA A 194 8.48 8.96 26.65
C ALA A 194 7.62 10.05 27.33
N PRO A 195 6.82 10.82 26.57
CA PRO A 195 5.94 11.81 27.17
C PRO A 195 4.74 11.12 27.83
N SER A 196 4.17 11.78 28.84
CA SER A 196 2.84 11.42 29.35
C SER A 196 1.78 12.16 28.54
N TYR A 197 0.76 11.45 28.09
CA TYR A 197 -0.36 12.01 27.34
C TYR A 197 -1.60 11.13 27.54
N ASP A 198 -2.78 11.73 27.37
CA ASP A 198 -4.05 11.01 27.47
C ASP A 198 -4.39 10.33 26.14
N LEU A 199 -5.13 9.22 26.22
CA LEU A 199 -5.64 8.55 25.03
C LEU A 199 -6.52 9.51 24.22
N LEU A 200 -6.33 9.55 22.90
CA LEU A 200 -7.13 10.37 22.00
C LEU A 200 -8.52 9.77 21.79
N ASP A 201 -9.50 10.23 22.58
CA ASP A 201 -10.92 9.93 22.41
C ASP A 201 -11.61 10.88 21.40
N GLU A 202 -12.93 10.77 21.24
CA GLU A 202 -13.65 11.63 20.30
C GLU A 202 -13.66 13.10 20.73
N ASP A 203 -13.76 13.39 22.03
CA ASP A 203 -13.76 14.76 22.55
C ASP A 203 -12.39 15.42 22.32
N GLY A 204 -11.30 14.70 22.53
CA GLY A 204 -9.95 15.15 22.20
C GLY A 204 -9.73 15.40 20.71
N LYS A 205 -10.40 14.64 19.82
CA LYS A 205 -10.36 14.93 18.37
C LYS A 205 -11.05 16.24 18.04
N GLU A 206 -12.21 16.50 18.64
CA GLU A 206 -12.93 17.77 18.45
C GLU A 206 -12.16 18.95 19.01
N GLU A 207 -11.50 18.79 20.16
CA GLU A 207 -10.61 19.80 20.74
C GLU A 207 -9.48 20.19 19.77
N ILE A 208 -8.80 19.19 19.18
CA ILE A 208 -7.74 19.42 18.19
C ILE A 208 -8.29 20.15 16.96
N ILE A 209 -9.44 19.71 16.43
CA ILE A 209 -10.07 20.36 15.27
C ILE A 209 -10.38 21.82 15.60
N GLY A 210 -11.03 22.09 16.73
CA GLY A 210 -11.37 23.43 17.19
C GLY A 210 -10.13 24.33 17.30
N ALA A 211 -9.10 23.85 18.00
CA ALA A 211 -7.84 24.58 18.16
C ALA A 211 -7.19 24.93 16.81
N VAL A 212 -7.21 24.02 15.84
CA VAL A 212 -6.67 24.32 14.49
C VAL A 212 -7.55 25.35 13.76
N LEU A 213 -8.87 25.23 13.86
CA LEU A 213 -9.82 26.11 13.17
C LEU A 213 -9.79 27.56 13.65
N ASP A 214 -9.49 27.77 14.93
CA ASP A 214 -9.38 29.10 15.55
C ASP A 214 -8.20 29.94 15.02
N ARG A 215 -7.32 29.32 14.24
CA ARG A 215 -6.13 29.98 13.67
C ARG A 215 -6.45 30.68 12.34
N PRO A 216 -5.72 31.74 11.98
CA PRO A 216 -5.93 32.43 10.69
C PRO A 216 -5.41 31.61 9.50
N HIS A 217 -4.35 30.82 9.71
CA HIS A 217 -3.65 30.09 8.66
C HIS A 217 -3.48 28.63 9.06
N TRP A 218 -4.29 27.76 8.47
CA TRP A 218 -4.21 26.33 8.76
C TRP A 218 -4.57 25.45 7.58
N ILE A 219 -4.05 24.21 7.62
CA ILE A 219 -4.43 23.09 6.78
C ILE A 219 -4.52 21.80 7.62
N LEU A 220 -5.63 21.08 7.47
CA LEU A 220 -5.96 19.87 8.20
C LEU A 220 -6.38 18.77 7.22
N GLY A 221 -5.68 17.64 7.22
CA GLY A 221 -6.11 16.46 6.46
C GLY A 221 -6.75 15.42 7.37
N LEU A 222 -7.91 14.90 6.98
CA LEU A 222 -8.67 13.89 7.71
C LEU A 222 -9.03 12.72 6.78
N HIS A 223 -9.09 11.52 7.33
CA HIS A 223 -9.56 10.34 6.60
C HIS A 223 -11.10 10.15 6.65
N ILE A 224 -11.79 10.98 7.42
CA ILE A 224 -13.24 10.98 7.58
C ILE A 224 -13.76 12.34 7.11
N ALA A 225 -14.79 12.35 6.27
CA ALA A 225 -15.47 13.58 5.89
C ALA A 225 -16.25 14.12 7.09
N ARG A 226 -16.06 15.40 7.38
CA ARG A 226 -16.85 16.17 8.35
C ARG A 226 -17.75 17.14 7.58
N ASP A 227 -19.06 17.04 7.80
CA ASP A 227 -20.04 17.88 7.10
C ASP A 227 -19.96 19.33 7.58
N GLU A 228 -19.74 19.52 8.88
CA GLU A 228 -19.50 20.80 9.54
C GLU A 228 -18.28 21.54 8.98
N LEU A 229 -17.24 20.81 8.52
CA LEU A 229 -16.05 21.42 7.94
C LEU A 229 -16.16 21.71 6.44
N ARG A 230 -17.29 21.37 5.80
CA ARG A 230 -17.49 21.51 4.34
C ARG A 230 -17.20 22.91 3.78
N PRO A 231 -17.49 24.05 4.47
CA PRO A 231 -17.11 25.38 3.99
C PRO A 231 -15.59 25.55 3.76
N TRP A 232 -14.78 24.85 4.54
CA TRP A 232 -13.31 24.86 4.46
C TRP A 232 -12.72 23.72 3.63
N LEU A 233 -13.54 22.88 2.99
CA LEU A 233 -13.02 21.82 2.14
C LEU A 233 -12.24 22.42 0.95
N ARG A 234 -10.97 22.04 0.83
CA ARG A 234 -10.03 22.49 -0.21
C ARG A 234 -9.40 21.35 -1.00
N GLY A 235 -9.40 20.13 -0.47
CA GLY A 235 -8.86 18.97 -1.18
C GLY A 235 -9.66 17.70 -0.95
N VAL A 236 -9.75 16.86 -1.96
CA VAL A 236 -10.05 15.43 -1.80
C VAL A 236 -8.97 14.65 -2.53
N VAL A 237 -8.21 13.83 -1.81
CA VAL A 237 -7.11 13.04 -2.35
C VAL A 237 -7.42 11.56 -2.20
N GLN A 238 -7.58 10.88 -3.33
CA GLN A 238 -7.72 9.44 -3.40
C GLN A 238 -6.72 8.89 -4.42
N THR A 239 -5.66 8.24 -3.94
CA THR A 239 -4.54 7.79 -4.79
C THR A 239 -4.79 6.46 -5.48
N SER A 240 -5.74 5.66 -4.99
CA SER A 240 -6.12 4.39 -5.60
C SER A 240 -7.61 4.12 -5.45
N ASN A 241 -8.17 3.32 -6.36
CA ASN A 241 -9.61 3.00 -6.38
C ASN A 241 -10.13 2.33 -5.09
N ARG A 242 -9.24 1.75 -4.29
CA ARG A 242 -9.57 1.14 -2.98
C ARG A 242 -8.97 1.89 -1.81
N GLY A 243 -8.23 2.96 -2.08
CA GLY A 243 -7.64 3.81 -1.05
C GLY A 243 -8.73 4.64 -0.40
N MET A 244 -8.63 4.79 0.91
CA MET A 244 -9.46 5.71 1.66
C MET A 244 -9.15 7.15 1.21
N PRO A 245 -10.16 7.97 0.89
CA PRO A 245 -9.92 9.36 0.55
C PRO A 245 -9.35 10.11 1.77
N ILE A 246 -8.55 11.13 1.48
CA ILE A 246 -8.13 12.15 2.44
C ILE A 246 -8.88 13.43 2.09
N TYR A 247 -9.65 13.93 3.03
CA TYR A 247 -10.33 15.21 2.97
C TYR A 247 -9.41 16.27 3.55
N VAL A 248 -9.09 17.28 2.76
CA VAL A 248 -8.18 18.37 3.14
C VAL A 248 -9.02 19.63 3.33
N TYR A 249 -8.99 20.12 4.55
CA TYR A 249 -9.64 21.36 4.96
C TYR A 249 -8.57 22.43 5.15
N ALA A 250 -8.85 23.67 4.76
CA ALA A 250 -7.95 24.78 5.02
C ALA A 250 -8.70 26.11 5.11
N SER A 251 -8.14 27.02 5.92
CA SER A 251 -8.58 28.43 6.08
C SER A 251 -8.81 29.15 4.74
N SER A 252 -7.90 28.99 3.78
CA SER A 252 -7.92 29.63 2.47
C SER A 252 -7.26 28.74 1.40
N GLY A 253 -7.07 29.27 0.18
CA GLY A 253 -6.38 28.58 -0.91
C GLY A 253 -7.29 27.90 -1.94
N ALA A 254 -6.66 27.31 -2.96
CA ALA A 254 -7.36 26.73 -4.10
C ALA A 254 -8.07 25.40 -3.75
N ARG A 255 -9.05 25.02 -4.56
CA ARG A 255 -9.70 23.70 -4.46
C ARG A 255 -9.03 22.70 -5.40
N ARG A 256 -8.76 21.49 -4.91
CA ARG A 256 -8.11 20.40 -5.63
C ARG A 256 -8.88 19.09 -5.46
N VAL A 257 -8.95 18.32 -6.54
CA VAL A 257 -9.47 16.95 -6.51
C VAL A 257 -8.43 16.06 -7.17
N VAL A 258 -7.96 15.07 -6.43
CA VAL A 258 -7.08 14.04 -6.93
C VAL A 258 -7.83 12.72 -6.84
N ALA A 259 -8.17 12.20 -8.01
CA ALA A 259 -8.83 10.92 -8.16
C ALA A 259 -7.88 9.89 -8.79
N PRO A 260 -8.07 8.59 -8.54
CA PRO A 260 -7.26 7.56 -9.15
C PRO A 260 -7.41 7.61 -10.68
N ALA A 261 -6.30 7.86 -11.37
CA ALA A 261 -6.25 7.78 -12.82
C ALA A 261 -5.67 6.43 -13.24
N GLN A 262 -6.44 5.65 -14.02
CA GLN A 262 -5.94 4.41 -14.59
C GLN A 262 -5.08 4.72 -15.82
N GLN A 263 -3.76 4.59 -15.67
CA GLN A 263 -2.85 4.64 -16.82
C GLN A 263 -3.15 3.49 -17.78
N VAL A 264 -3.28 3.80 -19.07
CA VAL A 264 -3.52 2.82 -20.15
C VAL A 264 -2.44 2.94 -21.21
N ALA A 265 -2.10 1.83 -21.85
CA ALA A 265 -1.14 1.78 -22.94
C ALA A 265 -1.66 0.89 -24.08
N PRO A 266 -1.32 1.19 -25.35
CA PRO A 266 -1.80 0.42 -26.49
C PRO A 266 -1.25 -1.00 -26.48
N ILE A 267 -2.08 -1.93 -26.98
CA ILE A 267 -1.67 -3.29 -27.32
C ILE A 267 -1.84 -3.44 -28.82
N LEU A 268 -0.71 -3.69 -29.50
CA LEU A 268 -0.66 -3.84 -30.96
C LEU A 268 -1.11 -5.22 -31.44
N LEU A 269 -1.35 -6.16 -30.51
CA LEU A 269 -1.86 -7.48 -30.84
C LEU A 269 -3.34 -7.38 -31.27
N PRO A 270 -3.71 -7.83 -32.49
CA PRO A 270 -5.09 -7.84 -32.94
C PRO A 270 -5.92 -8.73 -32.02
N LYS A 271 -7.20 -8.41 -31.85
CA LYS A 271 -8.12 -9.18 -31.00
C LYS A 271 -8.91 -10.13 -31.89
N ILE A 272 -9.26 -11.30 -31.37
CA ILE A 272 -10.14 -12.23 -32.10
C ILE A 272 -11.44 -11.53 -32.50
N GLY A 273 -11.81 -11.65 -33.77
CA GLY A 273 -13.05 -11.09 -34.31
C GLY A 273 -14.29 -11.88 -33.88
N PRO A 274 -15.50 -11.31 -34.00
CA PRO A 274 -16.73 -11.98 -33.57
C PRO A 274 -17.01 -13.30 -34.30
N GLY A 275 -16.78 -13.36 -35.61
CA GLY A 275 -16.99 -14.55 -36.44
C GLY A 275 -15.74 -15.36 -36.73
N GLU A 276 -14.61 -15.03 -36.11
CA GLU A 276 -13.36 -15.72 -36.38
C GLU A 276 -13.24 -17.01 -35.59
N ASP A 277 -12.72 -18.05 -36.25
CA ASP A 277 -12.42 -19.31 -35.61
C ASP A 277 -11.19 -19.22 -34.71
N LEU A 278 -11.21 -19.99 -33.64
CA LEU A 278 -10.06 -20.14 -32.76
C LEU A 278 -9.00 -21.01 -33.45
N GLY A 279 -7.83 -20.40 -33.71
CA GLY A 279 -6.67 -21.06 -34.28
C GLY A 279 -6.05 -22.18 -33.42
N ASP A 280 -4.86 -22.64 -33.78
CA ASP A 280 -4.26 -23.86 -33.19
C ASP A 280 -3.01 -23.62 -32.34
N ARG A 281 -2.45 -22.41 -32.33
CA ARG A 281 -1.24 -22.09 -31.56
C ARG A 281 -1.49 -21.07 -30.47
N MET A 282 -1.55 -21.53 -29.22
CA MET A 282 -1.68 -20.63 -28.07
C MET A 282 -0.32 -20.10 -27.58
N ALA A 283 -0.29 -18.84 -27.14
CA ALA A 283 0.86 -18.18 -26.51
C ALA A 283 0.42 -17.23 -25.38
N ILE A 284 1.35 -16.97 -24.45
CA ILE A 284 1.21 -15.96 -23.39
C ILE A 284 2.17 -14.79 -23.67
N HIS A 285 1.66 -13.57 -23.50
CA HIS A 285 2.42 -12.33 -23.62
C HIS A 285 2.40 -11.59 -22.29
N VAL A 286 3.56 -11.28 -21.72
CA VAL A 286 3.61 -10.44 -20.52
C VAL A 286 3.19 -9.02 -20.90
N LEU A 287 2.22 -8.47 -20.17
CA LEU A 287 1.69 -7.12 -20.39
C LEU A 287 2.27 -6.15 -19.36
N THR A 288 2.52 -4.92 -19.79
CA THR A 288 2.72 -3.82 -18.85
C THR A 288 1.43 -3.52 -18.09
N GLY A 289 1.53 -2.83 -16.96
CA GLY A 289 0.35 -2.40 -16.18
C GLY A 289 -0.65 -1.60 -17.02
N GLY A 290 -0.16 -0.66 -17.86
CA GLY A 290 -0.99 0.13 -18.76
C GLY A 290 -1.67 -0.70 -19.87
N GLN A 291 -0.97 -1.69 -20.41
CA GLN A 291 -1.54 -2.59 -21.41
C GLN A 291 -2.64 -3.46 -20.81
N PHE A 292 -2.37 -4.11 -19.67
CA PHE A 292 -3.38 -4.89 -18.97
C PHE A 292 -4.59 -4.04 -18.58
N ALA A 293 -4.34 -2.83 -18.06
CA ALA A 293 -5.36 -1.84 -17.79
C ALA A 293 -6.25 -1.55 -19.01
N ALA A 294 -5.67 -1.35 -20.19
CA ALA A 294 -6.41 -1.10 -21.43
C ALA A 294 -7.33 -2.27 -21.83
N VAL A 295 -6.85 -3.52 -21.75
CA VAL A 295 -7.66 -4.71 -22.08
C VAL A 295 -8.74 -4.94 -21.04
N ARG A 296 -8.40 -4.78 -19.77
CA ARG A 296 -9.32 -4.93 -18.66
C ARG A 296 -10.50 -3.95 -18.76
N SER A 297 -10.23 -2.69 -19.09
CA SER A 297 -11.28 -1.68 -19.27
C SER A 297 -12.23 -1.98 -20.45
N GLN A 298 -11.82 -2.80 -21.41
CA GLN A 298 -12.67 -3.22 -22.53
C GLN A 298 -13.55 -4.45 -22.20
N PHE A 299 -13.06 -5.37 -21.37
CA PHE A 299 -13.65 -6.71 -21.27
C PHE A 299 -14.02 -7.18 -19.86
N MET A 300 -13.46 -6.57 -18.82
CA MET A 300 -13.78 -6.93 -17.44
C MET A 300 -15.09 -6.25 -17.01
N SER A 301 -15.81 -6.87 -16.07
CA SER A 301 -16.99 -6.25 -15.47
C SER A 301 -16.65 -4.90 -14.83
N LYS A 302 -17.52 -3.90 -15.05
CA LYS A 302 -17.42 -2.56 -14.44
C LYS A 302 -17.53 -2.60 -12.90
N THR A 303 -18.11 -3.66 -12.35
CA THR A 303 -18.27 -3.84 -10.89
C THR A 303 -17.00 -4.30 -10.19
N ILE A 304 -15.98 -4.77 -10.93
CA ILE A 304 -14.73 -5.25 -10.34
C ILE A 304 -13.76 -4.08 -10.24
N LEU A 305 -13.50 -3.63 -9.00
CA LEU A 305 -12.54 -2.57 -8.75
C LEU A 305 -11.14 -2.97 -9.22
N PRO A 306 -10.48 -2.15 -10.07
CA PRO A 306 -9.11 -2.37 -10.51
C PRO A 306 -8.12 -2.66 -9.37
N GLY A 307 -7.39 -3.77 -9.50
CA GLY A 307 -6.20 -4.07 -8.68
C GLY A 307 -4.90 -3.92 -9.48
N SER A 308 -3.78 -3.80 -8.76
CA SER A 308 -2.43 -3.80 -9.32
C SER A 308 -1.83 -5.20 -9.24
N PRO A 309 -1.71 -5.93 -10.35
CA PRO A 309 -1.17 -7.28 -10.33
C PRO A 309 0.35 -7.30 -10.18
N LEU A 310 0.88 -8.42 -9.69
CA LEU A 310 2.29 -8.78 -9.76
C LEU A 310 2.69 -9.17 -11.19
N LEU A 311 1.87 -10.00 -11.82
CA LEU A 311 2.07 -10.47 -13.19
C LEU A 311 0.76 -10.30 -13.94
N ALA A 312 0.81 -9.68 -15.11
CA ALA A 312 -0.30 -9.58 -16.03
C ALA A 312 0.08 -10.15 -17.40
N CYS A 313 -0.83 -10.93 -17.98
CA CYS A 313 -0.58 -11.69 -19.20
C CYS A 313 -1.75 -11.58 -20.17
N GLY A 314 -1.46 -11.35 -21.44
CA GLY A 314 -2.37 -11.53 -22.56
C GLY A 314 -2.26 -12.96 -23.09
N VAL A 315 -3.39 -13.57 -23.43
CA VAL A 315 -3.44 -14.90 -24.06
C VAL A 315 -3.78 -14.69 -25.52
N SER A 316 -2.99 -15.28 -26.42
CA SER A 316 -3.25 -15.22 -27.86
C SER A 316 -3.36 -16.60 -28.47
N VAL A 317 -4.17 -16.73 -29.52
CA VAL A 317 -4.18 -17.89 -30.41
C VAL A 317 -3.93 -17.41 -31.83
N ASP A 318 -2.95 -18.00 -32.51
CA ASP A 318 -2.49 -17.62 -33.86
C ASP A 318 -2.26 -16.10 -34.01
N GLY A 319 -1.60 -15.51 -33.00
CA GLY A 319 -1.27 -14.08 -32.98
C GLY A 319 -2.44 -13.15 -32.67
N LYS A 320 -3.64 -13.67 -32.37
CA LYS A 320 -4.80 -12.87 -31.97
C LYS A 320 -5.07 -12.98 -30.48
N LEU A 321 -5.23 -11.84 -29.80
CA LEU A 321 -5.60 -11.77 -28.39
C LEU A 321 -7.00 -12.36 -28.18
N VAL A 322 -7.10 -13.35 -27.29
CA VAL A 322 -8.34 -14.04 -26.94
C VAL A 322 -8.79 -13.75 -25.49
N GLY A 323 -7.91 -13.18 -24.67
CA GLY A 323 -8.22 -12.75 -23.32
C GLY A 323 -6.97 -12.34 -22.55
N ALA A 324 -7.12 -12.13 -21.25
CA ALA A 324 -6.01 -11.82 -20.35
C ALA A 324 -6.25 -12.38 -18.95
N PHE A 325 -5.16 -12.60 -18.21
CA PHE A 325 -5.19 -12.97 -16.81
C PHE A 325 -4.10 -12.24 -16.02
N ALA A 326 -4.27 -12.16 -14.70
CA ALA A 326 -3.30 -11.53 -13.83
C ALA A 326 -3.30 -12.14 -12.42
N TYR A 327 -2.10 -12.19 -11.83
CA TYR A 327 -1.84 -12.78 -10.52
C TYR A 327 -1.40 -11.73 -9.49
N LEU A 328 -1.74 -12.00 -8.24
CA LEU A 328 -1.15 -11.37 -7.05
C LEU A 328 -0.18 -12.36 -6.38
N PRO A 329 0.76 -11.86 -5.57
CA PRO A 329 1.63 -12.72 -4.77
C PRO A 329 0.82 -13.63 -3.82
N PRO A 330 1.40 -14.76 -3.39
CA PRO A 330 0.82 -15.58 -2.34
C PRO A 330 0.54 -14.76 -1.08
N LYS A 331 -0.67 -14.86 -0.53
CA LYS A 331 -1.08 -14.14 0.69
C LYS A 331 -1.07 -15.02 1.95
N PHE A 332 -1.63 -16.23 1.86
CA PHE A 332 -1.83 -17.12 3.01
C PHE A 332 -0.96 -18.38 2.91
N ASP A 333 -1.08 -19.11 1.81
CA ASP A 333 -0.22 -20.25 1.49
C ASP A 333 0.94 -19.79 0.60
N PRO A 334 2.20 -19.85 1.06
CA PRO A 334 3.37 -19.41 0.29
C PRO A 334 3.56 -20.10 -1.07
N SER A 335 2.95 -21.27 -1.27
CA SER A 335 3.04 -22.08 -2.49
C SER A 335 1.91 -21.84 -3.50
N THR A 336 0.92 -21.03 -3.13
CA THR A 336 -0.30 -20.80 -3.92
C THR A 336 -0.41 -19.35 -4.37
N ALA A 337 -0.35 -19.11 -5.69
CA ALA A 337 -0.56 -17.78 -6.26
C ALA A 337 -2.05 -17.41 -6.35
N TYR A 338 -2.40 -16.14 -6.16
CA TYR A 338 -3.80 -15.72 -6.26
C TYR A 338 -4.10 -15.15 -7.66
N LEU A 339 -4.91 -15.85 -8.44
CA LEU A 339 -5.43 -15.41 -9.74
C LEU A 339 -6.46 -14.30 -9.50
N MET A 340 -6.00 -13.05 -9.61
CA MET A 340 -6.76 -11.83 -9.31
C MET A 340 -7.78 -11.50 -10.40
N SER A 341 -7.45 -11.79 -11.65
CA SER A 341 -8.30 -11.46 -12.78
C SER A 341 -8.07 -12.44 -13.89
N ASP A 342 -9.15 -12.84 -14.56
CA ASP A 342 -9.06 -13.58 -15.80
C ASP A 342 -10.36 -13.39 -16.60
N PHE A 343 -10.24 -12.93 -17.84
CA PHE A 343 -11.39 -12.57 -18.67
C PHE A 343 -11.06 -12.78 -20.17
N PRO A 344 -12.04 -13.27 -20.95
CA PRO A 344 -11.90 -13.40 -22.39
C PRO A 344 -12.18 -12.07 -23.11
N VAL A 345 -11.76 -11.96 -24.36
CA VAL A 345 -12.35 -11.00 -25.31
C VAL A 345 -13.84 -11.32 -25.45
N SER A 346 -14.70 -10.36 -25.11
CA SER A 346 -16.11 -10.64 -24.82
C SER A 346 -16.99 -10.83 -26.05
N TRP A 347 -16.58 -10.33 -27.22
CA TRP A 347 -17.36 -10.37 -28.48
C TRP A 347 -17.08 -11.60 -29.36
N THR A 348 -16.20 -12.51 -28.94
CA THR A 348 -15.97 -13.79 -29.63
C THR A 348 -17.25 -14.63 -29.79
N ARG A 349 -17.33 -15.47 -30.83
CA ARG A 349 -18.39 -16.49 -30.99
C ARG A 349 -18.40 -17.53 -29.86
N TYR A 350 -17.28 -17.79 -29.18
CA TYR A 350 -17.22 -18.89 -28.20
C TYR A 350 -17.77 -18.50 -26.82
N ARG A 351 -18.83 -19.18 -26.36
CA ARG A 351 -19.48 -18.88 -25.06
C ARG A 351 -18.61 -19.21 -23.85
N ARG A 352 -17.70 -20.17 -24.00
CA ARG A 352 -16.86 -20.71 -22.92
C ARG A 352 -15.40 -20.30 -23.00
N LEU A 353 -15.06 -19.26 -23.76
CA LEU A 353 -13.67 -18.82 -23.93
C LEU A 353 -13.01 -18.46 -22.59
N ALA A 354 -13.78 -17.95 -21.62
CA ALA A 354 -13.28 -17.67 -20.27
C ALA A 354 -12.59 -18.88 -19.60
N LYS A 355 -13.01 -20.11 -19.91
CA LYS A 355 -12.37 -21.33 -19.37
C LYS A 355 -10.99 -21.56 -19.95
N LEU A 356 -10.78 -21.24 -21.23
CA LEU A 356 -9.47 -21.32 -21.86
C LEU A 356 -8.49 -20.35 -21.18
N ILE A 357 -8.96 -19.16 -20.79
CA ILE A 357 -8.12 -18.17 -20.11
C ILE A 357 -7.66 -18.68 -18.73
N VAL A 358 -8.54 -19.32 -17.97
CA VAL A 358 -8.15 -19.99 -16.70
C VAL A 358 -7.17 -21.13 -16.97
N MET A 359 -7.41 -21.95 -18.00
CA MET A 359 -6.51 -23.05 -18.35
C MET A 359 -5.12 -22.55 -18.77
N ALA A 360 -5.05 -21.45 -19.52
CA ALA A 360 -3.80 -20.77 -19.84
C ALA A 360 -3.12 -20.21 -18.59
N ALA A 361 -3.88 -19.59 -17.68
CA ALA A 361 -3.35 -19.09 -16.41
C ALA A 361 -2.77 -20.20 -15.52
N ALA A 362 -3.29 -21.43 -15.63
CA ALA A 362 -2.85 -22.59 -14.86
C ALA A 362 -1.71 -23.39 -15.54
N SER A 363 -1.23 -22.97 -16.71
CA SER A 363 -0.25 -23.71 -17.51
C SER A 363 1.17 -23.66 -16.95
N ARG A 364 2.05 -24.51 -17.47
CA ARG A 364 3.48 -24.56 -17.14
C ARG A 364 4.19 -23.26 -17.49
N GLU A 365 3.84 -22.66 -18.61
CA GLU A 365 4.38 -21.38 -19.07
C GLU A 365 4.00 -20.25 -18.10
N ALA A 366 2.74 -20.21 -17.64
CA ALA A 366 2.32 -19.25 -16.63
C ALA A 366 3.02 -19.49 -15.28
N GLN A 367 3.18 -20.75 -14.86
CA GLN A 367 3.95 -21.11 -13.65
C GLN A 367 5.39 -20.60 -13.73
N LEU A 368 6.09 -20.86 -14.84
CA LEU A 368 7.47 -20.45 -15.02
C LEU A 368 7.62 -18.92 -14.93
N LEU A 369 6.71 -18.17 -15.55
CA LEU A 369 6.69 -16.71 -15.43
C LEU A 369 6.50 -16.24 -13.98
N LEU A 370 5.52 -16.81 -13.26
CA LEU A 370 5.26 -16.47 -11.87
C LEU A 370 6.42 -16.78 -10.94
N GLN A 371 6.99 -17.98 -11.05
CA GLN A 371 8.11 -18.40 -10.22
C GLN A 371 9.34 -17.53 -10.48
N ARG A 372 9.57 -17.10 -11.74
CA ARG A 372 10.63 -16.14 -12.08
C ARG A 372 10.40 -14.78 -11.45
N SER A 373 9.16 -14.27 -11.47
CA SER A 373 8.81 -12.98 -10.87
C SER A 373 8.90 -12.97 -9.35
N LEU A 374 8.66 -14.10 -8.69
CA LEU A 374 8.65 -14.19 -7.21
C LEU A 374 9.91 -14.78 -6.60
N SER A 375 10.78 -15.40 -7.41
CA SER A 375 11.88 -16.25 -6.93
C SER A 375 11.40 -17.28 -5.90
N LYS A 376 10.21 -17.85 -6.12
CA LYS A 376 9.55 -18.82 -5.24
C LYS A 376 9.03 -19.99 -6.04
N ARG A 377 9.04 -21.18 -5.42
CA ARG A 377 8.35 -22.35 -5.95
C ARG A 377 6.84 -22.21 -5.71
N LEU A 378 6.05 -22.37 -6.76
CA LEU A 378 4.60 -22.30 -6.71
C LEU A 378 4.02 -23.58 -7.30
N THR A 379 3.10 -24.21 -6.58
CA THR A 379 2.51 -25.49 -6.97
C THR A 379 1.00 -25.40 -7.18
N GLY A 380 0.38 -24.32 -6.69
CA GLY A 380 -1.07 -24.12 -6.78
C GLY A 380 -1.44 -22.70 -7.17
N TRP A 381 -2.72 -22.54 -7.50
CA TRP A 381 -3.35 -21.24 -7.64
C TRP A 381 -4.72 -21.24 -6.97
N SER A 382 -5.19 -20.06 -6.56
CA SER A 382 -6.53 -19.83 -6.05
C SER A 382 -7.15 -18.56 -6.62
N THR A 383 -8.47 -18.46 -6.62
CA THR A 383 -9.21 -17.26 -7.06
C THR A 383 -10.51 -17.12 -6.27
N THR A 384 -11.14 -15.95 -6.39
CA THR A 384 -12.46 -15.68 -5.83
C THR A 384 -13.43 -15.31 -6.93
N ALA A 385 -14.57 -15.98 -6.96
CA ALA A 385 -15.67 -15.69 -7.87
C ALA A 385 -16.90 -15.23 -7.06
N PHE A 386 -17.47 -14.10 -7.47
CA PHE A 386 -18.73 -13.59 -6.93
C PHE A 386 -19.88 -13.98 -7.87
N THR A 387 -20.96 -14.52 -7.31
CA THR A 387 -22.11 -15.01 -8.10
C THR A 387 -23.35 -15.24 -7.24
N ASP A 388 -24.54 -15.12 -7.81
CA ASP A 388 -25.79 -15.49 -7.13
C ASP A 388 -26.08 -16.99 -7.15
N ARG A 389 -25.22 -17.79 -7.79
CA ARG A 389 -25.35 -19.24 -7.86
C ARG A 389 -24.40 -19.93 -6.89
N PRO A 390 -24.77 -21.09 -6.33
CA PRO A 390 -23.91 -21.83 -5.40
C PRO A 390 -22.61 -22.34 -6.06
N ASN A 391 -22.53 -22.33 -7.40
CA ASN A 391 -21.33 -22.69 -8.14
C ASN A 391 -21.11 -21.74 -9.32
N SER A 392 -19.84 -21.42 -9.58
CA SER A 392 -19.45 -20.66 -10.78
C SER A 392 -19.56 -21.54 -12.03
N ALA A 393 -20.22 -21.05 -13.08
CA ALA A 393 -20.27 -21.72 -14.38
C ALA A 393 -18.88 -21.83 -15.05
N LYS A 394 -17.95 -20.96 -14.65
CA LYS A 394 -16.59 -20.87 -15.17
C LYS A 394 -15.67 -21.85 -14.46
N TYR A 395 -15.55 -21.75 -13.13
CA TYR A 395 -14.60 -22.56 -12.34
C TYR A 395 -15.20 -23.88 -11.84
N GLY A 396 -16.51 -23.94 -11.60
CA GLY A 396 -17.14 -25.05 -10.89
C GLY A 396 -17.29 -26.34 -11.71
N ARG A 397 -17.26 -26.27 -13.05
CA ARG A 397 -17.36 -27.45 -13.93
C ARG A 397 -16.57 -27.25 -15.22
N GLY A 398 -15.72 -28.21 -15.58
CA GLY A 398 -15.12 -28.31 -16.92
C GLY A 398 -13.65 -27.92 -17.04
N ILE A 399 -13.02 -27.39 -15.99
CA ILE A 399 -11.57 -27.17 -15.96
C ILE A 399 -10.94 -28.30 -15.13
N PRO A 400 -10.07 -29.16 -15.70
CA PRO A 400 -9.51 -30.29 -14.97
C PRO A 400 -8.68 -29.83 -13.75
N GLY A 401 -8.79 -30.54 -12.63
CA GLY A 401 -8.04 -30.24 -11.40
C GLY A 401 -8.54 -29.05 -10.57
N VAL A 402 -9.50 -28.25 -11.05
CA VAL A 402 -10.08 -27.13 -10.29
C VAL A 402 -11.15 -27.63 -9.33
N LYS A 403 -11.06 -27.20 -8.07
CA LYS A 403 -12.00 -27.55 -7.00
C LYS A 403 -12.51 -26.31 -6.29
N LEU A 404 -13.76 -26.36 -5.84
CA LEU A 404 -14.30 -25.40 -4.88
C LEU A 404 -13.65 -25.67 -3.52
N GLN A 405 -12.95 -24.68 -2.99
CA GLN A 405 -12.25 -24.76 -1.70
C GLN A 405 -13.12 -24.20 -0.57
N LYS A 406 -13.84 -23.11 -0.83
CA LYS A 406 -14.71 -22.46 0.16
C LYS A 406 -15.91 -21.80 -0.51
N ARG A 407 -17.07 -21.82 0.16
CA ARG A 407 -18.26 -21.04 -0.19
C ARG A 407 -18.63 -20.17 1.00
N SER A 408 -19.02 -18.93 0.73
CA SER A 408 -19.55 -18.00 1.72
C SER A 408 -20.81 -17.33 1.17
N ASP A 409 -21.85 -17.21 2.01
CA ASP A 409 -23.22 -16.80 1.63
C ASP A 409 -23.49 -15.31 1.80
N ALA A 410 -22.51 -14.56 2.33
CA ALA A 410 -22.47 -13.11 2.32
C ALA A 410 -21.24 -12.71 1.52
N ALA A 411 -21.42 -12.32 0.26
CA ALA A 411 -20.30 -11.89 -0.55
C ALA A 411 -19.77 -10.53 -0.06
N ALA A 412 -18.44 -10.43 0.03
CA ALA A 412 -17.79 -9.19 0.44
C ALA A 412 -17.95 -8.03 -0.56
N ASP A 413 -18.50 -8.28 -1.76
CA ASP A 413 -18.75 -7.22 -2.75
C ASP A 413 -20.08 -6.49 -2.55
N GLY A 414 -20.94 -6.96 -1.63
CA GLY A 414 -22.25 -6.36 -1.34
C GLY A 414 -23.26 -6.44 -2.48
N ILE A 415 -22.93 -7.15 -3.58
CA ILE A 415 -23.77 -7.24 -4.79
C ILE A 415 -24.30 -8.65 -4.95
N HIS A 416 -23.45 -9.66 -4.77
CA HIS A 416 -23.81 -11.05 -5.05
C HIS A 416 -24.16 -11.83 -3.77
N ARG A 417 -24.93 -12.90 -3.92
CA ARG A 417 -25.20 -13.81 -2.81
C ARG A 417 -23.96 -14.58 -2.35
N TYR A 418 -23.22 -15.19 -3.26
CA TYR A 418 -22.11 -16.07 -2.91
C TYR A 418 -20.74 -15.50 -3.27
N GLN A 419 -19.79 -15.74 -2.36
CA GLN A 419 -18.36 -15.64 -2.60
C GLN A 419 -17.76 -17.05 -2.60
N LEU A 420 -17.23 -17.47 -3.75
CA LEU A 420 -16.71 -18.81 -3.98
C LEU A 420 -15.20 -18.76 -4.17
N GLN A 421 -14.46 -19.50 -3.36
CA GLN A 421 -13.02 -19.70 -3.56
C GLN A 421 -12.78 -20.99 -4.34
N TYR A 422 -12.10 -20.86 -5.47
CA TYR A 422 -11.67 -21.99 -6.29
C TYR A 422 -10.16 -22.05 -6.33
N GLY A 423 -9.61 -23.24 -6.54
CA GLY A 423 -8.18 -23.41 -6.76
C GLY A 423 -7.86 -24.75 -7.39
N GLY A 424 -6.62 -24.89 -7.82
CA GLY A 424 -6.13 -26.09 -8.49
C GLY A 424 -4.61 -26.12 -8.60
N PRO A 425 -4.05 -27.21 -9.14
CA PRO A 425 -2.62 -27.30 -9.38
C PRO A 425 -2.18 -26.32 -10.47
N LEU A 426 -0.93 -25.88 -10.37
CA LEU A 426 -0.29 -24.99 -11.32
C LEU A 426 0.79 -25.77 -12.09
N GLY A 427 0.79 -25.66 -13.43
CA GLY A 427 1.85 -26.22 -14.28
C GLY A 427 1.69 -27.67 -14.76
N ASN A 428 0.52 -28.27 -14.51
CA ASN A 428 0.25 -29.67 -14.89
C ASN A 428 0.04 -29.90 -16.40
N TRP A 429 -0.11 -28.83 -17.18
CA TRP A 429 -0.22 -28.89 -18.63
C TRP A 429 0.49 -27.70 -19.28
N THR A 430 0.83 -27.85 -20.54
CA THR A 430 1.30 -26.79 -21.44
C THR A 430 0.13 -25.98 -21.99
N LEU A 431 0.43 -24.84 -22.62
CA LEU A 431 -0.58 -24.06 -23.33
C LEU A 431 -1.27 -24.88 -24.43
N GLN A 432 -0.53 -25.71 -25.17
CA GLN A 432 -1.13 -26.46 -26.28
C GLN A 432 -2.04 -27.58 -25.80
N GLU A 433 -1.66 -28.28 -24.73
CA GLU A 433 -2.55 -29.26 -24.09
C GLU A 433 -3.82 -28.59 -23.56
N ALA A 434 -3.70 -27.39 -22.98
CA ALA A 434 -4.85 -26.60 -22.54
C ALA A 434 -5.78 -26.21 -23.70
N LEU A 435 -5.23 -25.77 -24.84
CA LEU A 435 -6.02 -25.42 -26.03
C LEU A 435 -6.73 -26.64 -26.62
N ALA A 436 -6.02 -27.75 -26.79
CA ALA A 436 -6.58 -28.99 -27.31
C ALA A 436 -7.73 -29.50 -26.44
N GLU A 437 -7.52 -29.52 -25.12
CA GLU A 437 -8.54 -29.97 -24.16
C GLU A 437 -9.75 -29.04 -24.13
N TRP A 438 -9.53 -27.72 -24.20
CA TRP A 438 -10.62 -26.76 -24.29
C TRP A 438 -11.41 -26.93 -25.59
N LYS A 439 -10.75 -27.07 -26.75
CA LYS A 439 -11.43 -27.32 -28.03
C LYS A 439 -12.30 -28.57 -27.96
N ARG A 440 -11.76 -29.65 -27.40
CA ARG A 440 -12.47 -30.93 -27.23
C ARG A 440 -13.72 -30.81 -26.35
N ARG A 441 -13.65 -30.11 -25.22
CA ARG A 441 -14.76 -30.01 -24.24
C ARG A 441 -15.72 -28.86 -24.47
N HIS A 442 -15.24 -27.77 -25.05
CA HIS A 442 -15.88 -26.45 -24.98
C HIS A 442 -15.90 -25.70 -26.30
N GLY A 443 -15.04 -26.07 -27.27
CA GLY A 443 -14.89 -25.36 -28.54
C GLY A 443 -16.12 -25.38 -29.44
N LYS A 444 -17.05 -26.32 -29.24
CA LYS A 444 -18.31 -26.40 -30.01
C LYS A 444 -19.45 -25.54 -29.45
N ASP A 445 -19.26 -24.87 -28.30
CA ASP A 445 -20.29 -24.05 -27.65
C ASP A 445 -20.19 -22.59 -28.11
N GLU A 446 -20.95 -22.27 -29.15
CA GLU A 446 -20.91 -20.98 -29.85
C GLU A 446 -22.19 -20.16 -29.62
N ARG A 447 -22.05 -18.84 -29.77
CA ARG A 447 -23.16 -17.88 -29.79
C ARG A 447 -23.84 -18.00 -31.16
N ARG A 448 -25.17 -18.05 -31.15
CA ARG A 448 -25.98 -17.98 -32.36
C ARG A 448 -25.96 -16.57 -32.94
#